data_AF-A0A0A8JHJ3-F1
#
_entry.id   AF-A0A0A8JHJ3-F1
#
_cell.length_a   1.000
_cell.length_b   1.000
_cell.length_c   1.000
_cell.angle_alpha   90.00
_cell.angle_beta   90.00
_cell.angle_gamma   90.00
#
_symmetry.space_group_name_H-M   'P 1'
#
loop_
_entity.id
_entity.type
_entity.pdbx_description
1 polymer ?
#
loop_
_entity_poly.entity_id
_entity_poly.type
_entity_poly.pdbx_seq_one_letter_code
_entity_poly.pdbx_strand_id
1 'polypeptide(L)' 'MNKSQLESEIAELKMDYVNLQGDIEKLESTGNDQSVQKAEARLAAMEEKLAELNKQLAQFS' A
#
# COMPACT_ATOMS: atom_id res chain seq x y z
N MET A 1 -3.60 17.08 -9.15
CA MET A 1 -3.85 15.81 -9.87
C MET A 1 -5.17 15.90 -10.61
N ASN A 2 -5.32 15.15 -11.69
CA ASN A 2 -6.62 14.87 -12.30
C ASN A 2 -7.11 13.46 -11.92
N LYS A 3 -8.37 13.14 -12.23
CA LYS A 3 -9.00 11.86 -11.91
C LYS A 3 -8.16 10.65 -12.40
N SER A 4 -7.68 10.69 -13.64
CA SER A 4 -6.90 9.60 -14.24
C SER A 4 -5.53 9.40 -13.57
N GLN A 5 -4.89 10.48 -13.11
CA GLN A 5 -3.65 10.41 -12.35
C GLN A 5 -3.87 9.76 -10.98
N LEU A 6 -4.96 10.11 -10.28
CA LEU A 6 -5.33 9.47 -9.02
C LEU A 6 -5.63 7.98 -9.19
N GLU A 7 -6.39 7.61 -10.22
CA GLU A 7 -6.69 6.20 -10.52
C GLU A 7 -5.42 5.40 -10.82
N SER A 8 -4.48 5.99 -11.57
CA SER A 8 -3.18 5.38 -11.86
C SER A 8 -2.35 5.18 -10.60
N GLU A 9 -2.24 6.21 -9.74
CA GLU A 9 -1.48 6.13 -8.50
C GLU A 9 -2.09 5.14 -7.50
N ILE A 10 -3.43 5.06 -7.43
CA ILE A 10 -4.13 4.04 -6.64
C ILE A 10 -3.81 2.63 -7.17
N ALA A 11 -3.82 2.44 -8.49
CA ALA A 11 -3.52 1.14 -9.10
C ALA A 11 -2.08 0.69 -8.82
N GLU A 12 -1.12 1.59 -8.98
CA GLU A 12 0.29 1.34 -8.66
C GLU A 12 0.48 1.02 -7.17
N LEU A 13 -0.12 1.82 -6.28
CA LEU A 13 -0.04 1.61 -4.84
C LEU A 13 -0.65 0.27 -4.41
N LYS A 14 -1.74 -0.18 -5.06
CA LYS A 14 -2.33 -1.51 -4.82
C LYS A 14 -1.41 -2.65 -5.26
N MET A 15 -0.69 -2.47 -6.37
CA MET A 15 0.26 -3.46 -6.84
C MET A 15 1.43 -3.60 -5.86
N ASP A 16 1.98 -2.47 -5.41
CA ASP A 16 3.04 -2.44 -4.39
C ASP A 16 2.59 -3.05 -3.06
N TYR A 17 1.34 -2.78 -2.66
CA TYR A 17 0.74 -3.35 -1.46
C TYR A 17 0.70 -4.89 -1.52
N VAL A 18 0.23 -5.46 -2.64
CA VAL A 18 0.18 -6.93 -2.82
C VAL A 18 1.58 -7.54 -2.80
N ASN A 19 2.55 -6.89 -3.45
CA ASN A 19 3.94 -7.34 -3.43
C ASN A 19 4.52 -7.36 -2.00
N LEU A 20 4.28 -6.28 -1.24
CA LEU A 20 4.75 -6.16 0.13
C LEU A 20 4.12 -7.20 1.05
N GLN A 21 2.82 -7.51 0.90
CA GLN A 21 2.18 -8.59 1.64
C GLN A 21 2.86 -9.95 1.38
N GLY A 22 3.13 -10.27 0.11
CA GLY A 22 3.85 -11.50 -0.23
C GLY A 22 5.29 -11.54 0.31
N ASP A 23 5.94 -10.39 0.45
CA ASP A 23 7.26 -10.32 1.08
C ASP A 23 7.19 -10.44 2.61
N ILE A 24 6.14 -9.94 3.25
CA ILE A 24 5.88 -10.16 4.68
C ILE A 24 5.71 -11.65 4.96
N GLU A 25 4.88 -12.35 4.19
CA GLU A 25 4.66 -13.81 4.33
C GLU A 25 6.00 -14.59 4.25
N LYS A 26 6.89 -14.18 3.33
CA LYS A 26 8.23 -14.77 3.23
C LYS A 26 9.09 -14.42 4.45
N LEU A 27 9.08 -13.16 4.90
CA LEU A 27 9.87 -12.73 6.06
C LEU A 27 9.45 -13.47 7.34
N GLU A 28 8.14 -13.65 7.55
CA GLU A 28 7.58 -14.46 8.63
C GLU A 28 8.09 -15.91 8.56
N SER A 29 8.13 -16.51 7.35
CA SER A 29 8.66 -17.86 7.16
C SER A 29 10.16 -18.02 7.49
N THR A 30 10.92 -16.91 7.46
CA THR A 30 12.36 -16.90 7.80
C THR A 30 12.66 -16.53 9.26
N GLY A 31 11.63 -16.20 10.06
CA GLY A 31 11.78 -15.82 11.48
C GLY A 31 12.45 -14.46 11.70
N ASN A 32 12.31 -13.52 10.75
CA ASN A 32 12.93 -12.21 10.84
C ASN A 32 11.94 -11.15 11.36
N ASP A 33 11.55 -11.28 12.63
CA ASP A 33 10.46 -10.51 13.27
C ASP A 33 10.66 -8.98 13.16
N GLN A 34 11.90 -8.48 13.24
CA GLN A 34 12.16 -7.05 13.08
C GLN A 34 11.91 -6.55 11.65
N SER A 35 12.13 -7.41 10.65
CA SER A 35 11.86 -7.08 9.26
C SER A 35 10.37 -7.15 8.94
N VAL A 36 9.66 -8.11 9.56
CA VAL A 36 8.20 -8.22 9.51
C VAL A 36 7.56 -6.94 10.06
N GLN A 37 7.91 -6.51 11.28
CA GLN A 37 7.36 -5.29 11.89
C GLN A 37 7.59 -4.04 11.04
N LYS A 38 8.76 -3.90 10.42
CA LYS A 38 9.04 -2.78 9.51
C LYS A 38 8.19 -2.84 8.24
N ALA A 39 8.00 -4.03 7.70
CA ALA A 39 7.19 -4.24 6.51
C ALA A 39 5.69 -4.00 6.81
N GLU A 40 5.19 -4.44 7.96
CA GLU A 40 3.84 -4.13 8.45
C GLU A 40 3.62 -2.62 8.65
N ALA A 41 4.58 -1.92 9.25
CA ALA A 41 4.50 -0.46 9.38
C ALA A 41 4.43 0.24 8.01
N ARG A 42 5.17 -0.27 7.03
CA ARG A 42 5.10 0.23 5.66
C ARG A 42 3.74 -0.10 5.01
N LEU A 43 3.20 -1.29 5.26
CA LEU A 43 1.88 -1.70 4.79
C LEU A 43 0.79 -0.76 5.32
N ALA A 44 0.79 -0.46 6.61
CA ALA A 44 -0.15 0.47 7.24
C ALA A 44 -0.06 1.89 6.63
N ALA A 45 1.15 2.38 6.37
CA ALA A 45 1.34 3.68 5.70
C ALA A 45 0.79 3.68 4.25
N MET A 46 0.86 2.55 3.55
CA MET A 46 0.23 2.42 2.23
C MET A 46 -1.30 2.47 2.33
N GLU A 47 -1.90 1.85 3.35
CA GLU A 47 -3.35 1.89 3.58
C GLU A 47 -3.84 3.31 3.84
N GLU A 48 -3.14 4.07 4.68
CA GLU A 48 -3.44 5.49 4.93
C GLU A 48 -3.37 6.31 3.63
N LYS A 49 -2.30 6.13 2.85
CA LYS A 49 -2.14 6.80 1.56
C LYS A 49 -3.26 6.42 0.59
N LEU A 50 -3.64 5.14 0.52
CA LEU A 50 -4.70 4.66 -0.35
C LEU A 50 -6.06 5.24 0.05
N ALA A 51 -6.34 5.33 1.35
CA ALA A 51 -7.55 5.97 1.87
C ALA A 51 -7.61 7.44 1.47
N GLU A 52 -6.49 8.16 1.56
CA GLU A 52 -6.40 9.57 1.16
C GLU A 52 -6.60 9.76 -0.35
N LEU A 53 -5.94 8.95 -1.18
CA LEU A 53 -6.13 9.00 -2.64
C LEU A 53 -7.58 8.69 -3.04
N ASN A 54 -8.24 7.74 -2.39
CA ASN A 54 -9.65 7.44 -2.64
C ASN A 54 -10.57 8.59 -2.22
N LYS A 55 -10.28 9.27 -1.10
CA LYS A 55 -11.02 10.49 -0.71
C LYS A 55 -10.87 11.59 -1.75
N GLN A 56 -9.66 11.81 -2.26
CA GLN A 56 -9.41 12.78 -3.33
C GLN A 56 -10.13 12.39 -4.61
N LEU A 57 -10.09 11.11 -4.99
CA LEU A 57 -10.78 10.59 -6.18
C LEU A 57 -12.30 10.81 -6.08
N ALA A 58 -12.88 10.61 -4.89
CA ALA A 58 -14.30 10.85 -4.65
C ALA A 58 -14.72 12.32 -4.81
N GLN A 59 -13.79 13.28 -4.70
CA GLN A 59 -14.07 14.70 -4.97
C GLN A 59 -14.26 15.01 -6.47
N PHE A 60 -13.87 14.09 -7.36
CA PHE A 60 -14.10 14.20 -8.81
C PHE A 60 -15.43 13.54 -9.26
N SER A 61 -16.32 13.24 -8.31
CA SER A 61 -17.66 12.70 -8.57
C SER A 61 -18.62 13.76 -9.11
#